data_AF-A0A1Q7G602-F1
#
_entry.id   AF-A0A1Q7G602-F1
#
_cell.length_a   1.000
_cell.length_b   1.000
_cell.length_c   1.000
_cell.angle_alpha   90.00
_cell.angle_beta   90.00
_cell.angle_gamma   90.00
#
_symmetry.space_group_name_H-M   'P 1'
#
loop_
_entity.id
_entity.type
_entity.pdbx_description
1 polymer ?
#
loop_
_entity_poly.entity_id
_entity_poly.type
_entity_poly.pdbx_seq_one_letter_code
_entity_poly.pdbx_strand_id
1 'polypeptide(L)'
;MFAPELQHCRAAQRHALSTVKIASPASTHKKVVVLLSDRTSLRAYLNPARLGEAEKVDILTPDGEHVSLPLAQIRCIYFVREFTDDFAPDRKAFLSRPKLDGLWVRLRFSDGENIEGVVPNDLLALLDNGVQITPPDFNSATLRMFIPRTALAEMTVLGVVGV
;
A
#
# COMPACT_ATOMS: atom_id res chain seq x y z
N MET A 1 -24.19 75.33 -5.97
CA MET A 1 -22.81 75.29 -6.50
C MET A 1 -22.26 73.90 -6.17
N PHE A 2 -21.97 73.08 -7.21
CA PHE A 2 -21.57 71.65 -7.21
C PHE A 2 -22.63 70.65 -6.70
N ALA A 3 -22.87 69.44 -7.21
CA ALA A 3 -22.74 68.69 -8.48
C ALA A 3 -23.56 67.38 -8.24
N PRO A 4 -23.90 66.57 -9.27
CA PRO A 4 -25.02 65.61 -9.26
C PRO A 4 -24.61 64.20 -8.79
N GLU A 5 -25.57 63.34 -8.46
CA GLU A 5 -25.33 61.89 -8.40
C GLU A 5 -26.36 61.08 -9.21
N LEU A 6 -25.80 60.28 -10.10
CA LEU A 6 -26.44 59.47 -11.13
C LEU A 6 -27.04 58.19 -10.54
N GLN A 7 -28.27 57.89 -10.95
CA GLN A 7 -28.77 56.53 -11.03
C GLN A 7 -27.87 55.69 -11.95
N HIS A 8 -27.45 54.50 -11.53
CA HIS A 8 -27.82 53.22 -12.17
C HIS A 8 -27.00 52.02 -11.66
N CYS A 9 -27.66 50.85 -11.76
CA CYS A 9 -27.11 49.51 -11.99
C CYS A 9 -27.17 48.47 -10.85
N ARG A 10 -28.28 47.73 -10.89
CA ARG A 10 -28.36 46.27 -11.16
C ARG A 10 -27.82 45.25 -10.16
N ALA A 11 -28.75 44.33 -9.89
CA ALA A 11 -28.61 42.88 -9.74
C ALA A 11 -28.28 42.30 -8.36
N ALA A 12 -29.34 41.87 -7.67
CA ALA A 12 -29.29 40.92 -6.58
C ALA A 12 -28.76 39.56 -7.06
N GLN A 13 -27.58 39.17 -6.61
CA GLN A 13 -27.03 37.82 -6.82
C GLN A 13 -27.61 36.87 -5.77
N ARG A 14 -28.47 35.95 -6.22
CA ARG A 14 -28.94 34.80 -5.42
C ARG A 14 -27.82 33.77 -5.40
N HIS A 15 -27.14 33.61 -4.27
CA HIS A 15 -26.22 32.48 -4.06
C HIS A 15 -27.03 31.20 -3.90
N ALA A 16 -27.01 30.35 -4.93
CA ALA A 16 -27.44 28.97 -4.82
C ALA A 16 -26.40 28.20 -3.96
N LEU A 17 -26.83 27.74 -2.79
CA LEU A 17 -26.05 26.80 -1.98
C LEU A 17 -26.00 25.47 -2.73
N SER A 18 -24.83 25.13 -3.24
CA SER A 18 -24.56 23.80 -3.79
C SER A 18 -24.42 22.81 -2.64
N THR A 19 -25.31 21.83 -2.58
CA THR A 19 -25.19 20.69 -1.66
C THR A 19 -23.99 19.87 -2.08
N VAL A 20 -22.88 20.00 -1.35
CA VAL A 20 -21.72 19.10 -1.48
C VAL A 20 -22.18 17.70 -1.10
N LYS A 21 -22.30 16.81 -2.08
CA LYS A 21 -22.42 15.37 -1.84
C LYS A 21 -21.12 14.91 -1.18
N ILE A 22 -21.15 14.69 0.13
CA ILE A 22 -20.06 14.06 0.86
C ILE A 22 -20.03 12.60 0.37
N ALA A 23 -19.03 12.28 -0.45
CA ALA A 23 -18.76 10.90 -0.81
C ALA A 23 -18.45 10.12 0.48
N SER A 24 -19.08 8.95 0.65
CA SER A 24 -18.77 8.02 1.73
C SER A 24 -17.24 7.81 1.76
N PRO A 25 -16.57 7.90 2.92
CA PRO A 25 -15.14 7.66 2.99
C PRO A 25 -14.87 6.28 2.39
N ALA A 26 -13.97 6.23 1.41
CA ALA A 26 -13.51 4.97 0.84
C ALA A 26 -13.03 4.09 2.00
N SER A 27 -13.46 2.83 2.04
CA SER A 27 -12.99 1.88 3.05
C SER A 27 -11.47 1.97 3.15
N THR A 28 -10.99 2.38 4.32
CA THR A 28 -9.55 2.54 4.61
C THR A 28 -8.85 1.19 4.63
N HIS A 29 -9.62 0.09 4.71
CA HIS A 29 -9.10 -1.25 4.73
C HIS A 29 -8.94 -1.82 3.32
N LYS A 30 -7.79 -2.47 3.08
CA LYS A 30 -7.48 -3.18 1.84
C LYS A 30 -7.51 -4.68 2.08
N LYS A 31 -7.96 -5.44 1.08
CA LYS A 31 -7.88 -6.90 1.08
C LYS A 31 -6.41 -7.34 1.10
N VAL A 32 -6.08 -8.23 2.01
CA VAL A 32 -4.75 -8.79 2.16
C VAL A 32 -4.78 -10.28 2.41
N VAL A 33 -3.73 -10.96 1.96
CA VAL A 33 -3.37 -12.29 2.46
C VAL A 33 -2.12 -12.14 3.30
N VAL A 34 -2.21 -12.49 4.58
CA VAL A 34 -1.08 -12.49 5.51
C VAL A 34 -0.49 -13.89 5.50
N LEU A 35 0.76 -14.03 5.06
CA LEU A 35 1.52 -15.26 5.14
C LEU A 35 2.39 -15.22 6.40
N LEU A 36 2.19 -16.19 7.28
CA LEU A 36 2.94 -16.35 8.52
C LEU A 36 4.25 -17.10 8.28
N SER A 37 5.16 -17.01 9.25
CA SER A 37 6.47 -17.68 9.20
C SER A 37 6.37 -19.21 9.20
N ASP A 38 5.27 -19.77 9.72
CA ASP A 38 4.96 -21.20 9.67
C ASP A 38 4.31 -21.65 8.33
N ARG A 39 4.25 -20.74 7.34
CA ARG A 39 3.65 -20.93 6.02
C ARG A 39 2.12 -21.06 6.01
N THR A 40 1.45 -20.79 7.12
CA THR A 40 0.00 -20.61 7.11
C THR A 40 -0.38 -19.25 6.53
N SER A 41 -1.53 -19.19 5.86
CA SER A 41 -2.04 -17.96 5.25
C SER A 41 -3.39 -17.57 5.82
N LEU A 42 -3.58 -16.28 6.12
CA LEU A 42 -4.82 -15.72 6.61
C LEU A 42 -5.34 -14.64 5.65
N ARG A 43 -6.59 -14.76 5.22
CA ARG A 43 -7.29 -13.73 4.44
C ARG A 43 -7.84 -12.70 5.41
N ALA A 44 -7.58 -11.42 5.17
CA ALA A 44 -8.02 -10.35 6.06
C ALA A 44 -8.12 -9.00 5.34
N TYR A 45 -8.52 -8.00 6.09
CA TYR A 45 -8.54 -6.60 5.71
C TYR A 45 -7.68 -5.81 6.69
N LEU A 46 -6.84 -4.89 6.21
CA LEU A 46 -6.05 -4.02 7.09
C LEU A 46 -5.98 -2.59 6.56
N ASN A 47 -5.74 -1.64 7.45
CA ASN A 47 -5.47 -0.25 7.08
C ASN A 47 -3.96 -0.10 6.75
N PRO A 48 -3.59 0.14 5.48
CA PRO A 48 -2.17 0.24 5.10
C PRO A 48 -1.46 1.43 5.75
N ALA A 49 -2.20 2.47 6.16
CA ALA A 49 -1.62 3.66 6.79
C ALA A 49 -1.01 3.36 8.16
N ARG A 50 -1.48 2.31 8.86
CA ARG A 50 -0.94 1.89 10.16
C ARG A 50 0.18 0.86 10.03
N LEU A 51 0.50 0.45 8.82
CA LEU A 51 1.45 -0.62 8.59
C LEU A 51 2.87 -0.10 8.76
N GLY A 52 3.60 -0.69 9.71
CA GLY A 52 4.97 -0.31 10.02
C GLY A 52 5.11 0.79 11.08
N GLU A 53 4.01 1.29 11.67
CA GLU A 53 4.05 2.20 12.82
C GLU A 53 4.34 1.46 14.14
N ALA A 54 4.00 0.17 14.21
CA ALA A 54 4.12 -0.66 15.40
C ALA A 54 4.71 -2.04 15.07
N GLU A 55 5.17 -2.75 16.09
CA GLU A 55 5.64 -4.15 16.00
C GLU A 55 4.49 -5.17 15.80
N LYS A 56 3.26 -4.69 15.67
CA LYS A 56 2.05 -5.50 15.44
C LYS A 56 1.23 -4.90 14.31
N VAL A 57 0.44 -5.76 13.68
CA VAL A 57 -0.51 -5.39 12.63
C VAL A 57 -1.90 -5.81 13.07
N ASP A 58 -2.80 -4.84 13.10
CA ASP A 58 -4.22 -5.11 13.32
C ASP A 58 -4.87 -5.46 11.99
N ILE A 59 -5.55 -6.61 11.98
CA ILE A 59 -6.27 -7.12 10.83
C ILE A 59 -7.72 -7.40 11.22
N LEU A 60 -8.60 -7.28 10.24
CA LEU A 60 -10.01 -7.64 10.33
C LEU A 60 -10.25 -8.87 9.47
N THR A 61 -10.66 -9.98 10.06
CA THR A 61 -10.98 -11.20 9.31
C THR A 61 -12.29 -11.02 8.52
N PRO A 62 -12.53 -11.83 7.47
CA PRO A 62 -13.81 -11.83 6.76
C PRO A 62 -15.02 -12.11 7.67
N ASP A 63 -14.82 -12.81 8.79
CA ASP A 63 -15.84 -13.12 9.78
C ASP A 63 -16.13 -11.95 10.74
N GLY A 64 -15.41 -10.83 10.60
CA GLY A 64 -15.59 -9.63 11.41
C GLY A 64 -14.79 -9.60 12.72
N GLU A 65 -13.83 -10.50 12.88
CA GLU A 65 -12.97 -10.55 14.07
C GLU A 65 -11.75 -9.62 13.90
N HIS A 66 -11.43 -8.87 14.95
CA HIS A 66 -10.19 -8.08 15.03
C HIS A 66 -9.08 -8.91 15.66
N VAL A 67 -8.01 -9.14 14.89
CA VAL A 67 -6.84 -9.89 15.34
C VAL A 67 -5.61 -8.98 15.27
N SER A 68 -4.77 -9.01 16.31
CA SER A 68 -3.50 -8.27 16.34
C SER A 68 -2.34 -9.25 16.24
N LEU A 69 -1.59 -9.18 15.14
CA LEU A 69 -0.49 -10.11 14.83
C LEU A 69 0.87 -9.44 15.00
N PRO A 70 1.82 -10.04 15.74
CA PRO A 70 3.20 -9.55 15.78
C PRO A 70 3.88 -9.66 14.41
N LEU A 71 4.59 -8.61 14.01
CA LEU A 71 5.39 -8.61 12.77
C LEU A 71 6.43 -9.73 12.73
N ALA A 72 6.94 -10.15 13.90
CA ALA A 72 7.86 -11.27 14.04
C ALA A 72 7.28 -12.63 13.58
N GLN A 73 5.95 -12.77 13.56
CA GLN A 73 5.27 -13.99 13.10
C GLN A 73 4.87 -13.93 11.63
N ILE A 74 5.00 -12.76 11.00
CA ILE A 74 4.56 -12.52 9.62
C ILE A 74 5.78 -12.66 8.71
N ARG A 75 5.64 -13.52 7.69
CA ARG A 75 6.63 -13.62 6.60
C ARG A 75 6.41 -12.53 5.57
N CYS A 76 5.16 -12.35 5.12
CA CYS A 76 4.81 -11.38 4.09
C CYS A 76 3.32 -11.07 4.12
N ILE A 77 2.95 -9.83 3.80
CA ILE A 77 1.57 -9.39 3.59
C ILE A 77 1.40 -9.08 2.11
N TYR A 78 0.49 -9.79 1.45
CA TYR A 78 0.15 -9.62 0.04
C TYR A 78 -1.10 -8.75 -0.06
N PHE A 79 -1.01 -7.58 -0.68
CA PHE A 79 -2.17 -6.75 -1.01
C PHE A 79 -2.79 -7.27 -2.29
N VAL A 80 -3.95 -7.90 -2.16
CA VAL A 80 -4.60 -8.60 -3.27
C VAL A 80 -5.81 -7.83 -3.80
N ARG A 81 -6.11 -8.02 -5.09
CA ARG A 81 -7.36 -7.53 -5.69
C ARG A 81 -8.56 -8.30 -5.13
N GLU A 82 -8.42 -9.61 -5.07
CA GLU A 82 -9.44 -10.56 -4.63
C GLU A 82 -8.81 -11.67 -3.79
N PHE A 83 -9.62 -12.34 -2.97
CA PHE A 83 -9.15 -13.48 -2.19
C PHE A 83 -9.10 -14.72 -3.07
N THR A 84 -7.90 -15.08 -3.50
CA THR A 84 -7.61 -16.28 -4.29
C THR A 84 -6.46 -17.05 -3.65
N ASP A 85 -6.29 -18.31 -4.04
CA ASP A 85 -5.23 -19.17 -3.52
C ASP A 85 -3.88 -18.94 -4.25
N ASP A 86 -3.92 -18.38 -5.46
CA ASP A 86 -2.78 -17.96 -6.28
C ASP A 86 -2.34 -16.51 -5.95
N PHE A 87 -2.31 -16.16 -4.66
CA PHE A 87 -1.94 -14.81 -4.24
C PHE A 87 -0.44 -14.54 -4.40
N ALA A 88 0.42 -15.54 -4.21
CA ALA A 88 1.87 -15.35 -4.29
C ALA A 88 2.31 -15.16 -5.75
N PRO A 89 3.21 -14.21 -6.05
CA PRO A 89 3.72 -14.03 -7.41
C PRO A 89 4.43 -15.29 -7.91
N ASP A 90 4.02 -15.80 -9.07
CA ASP A 90 4.70 -16.91 -9.76
C ASP A 90 6.14 -16.54 -10.09
N ARG A 91 6.33 -15.28 -10.49
CA ARG A 91 7.64 -14.74 -10.84
C ARG A 91 8.29 -14.11 -9.62
N LYS A 92 9.49 -14.59 -9.29
CA LYS A 92 10.29 -14.09 -8.16
C LYS A 92 11.37 -13.07 -8.54
N ALA A 93 11.66 -12.87 -9.82
CA ALA A 93 12.69 -11.94 -10.29
C ALA A 93 12.23 -11.20 -11.55
N PHE A 94 12.73 -9.99 -11.78
CA PHE A 94 12.46 -9.30 -13.03
C PHE A 94 13.30 -9.90 -14.17
N LEU A 95 12.68 -10.12 -15.34
CA LEU A 95 13.40 -10.61 -16.53
C LEU A 95 14.30 -9.53 -17.16
N SER A 96 13.98 -8.27 -16.90
CA SER A 96 14.71 -7.10 -17.38
C SER A 96 14.48 -5.94 -16.42
N ARG A 97 15.24 -4.85 -16.57
CA ARG A 97 15.10 -3.66 -15.72
C ARG A 97 13.63 -3.22 -15.64
N PRO A 98 13.05 -3.07 -14.42
CA PRO A 98 11.69 -2.60 -14.25
C PRO A 98 11.47 -1.25 -14.94
N LYS A 99 10.23 -0.98 -15.38
CA LYS A 99 9.81 0.33 -15.90
C LYS A 99 9.09 1.19 -14.85
N LEU A 100 9.03 0.71 -13.61
CA LEU A 100 8.40 1.42 -12.50
C LEU A 100 9.46 2.25 -11.78
N ASP A 101 9.16 3.53 -11.57
CA ASP A 101 10.05 4.45 -10.85
C ASP A 101 10.22 3.99 -9.40
N GLY A 102 11.47 3.94 -8.95
CA GLY A 102 11.80 3.46 -7.61
C GLY A 102 13.14 2.75 -7.52
N LEU A 103 13.39 2.16 -6.36
CA LEU A 103 14.56 1.35 -6.07
C LEU A 103 14.27 -0.11 -6.43
N TRP A 104 14.94 -0.63 -7.45
CA TRP A 104 14.90 -2.05 -7.76
C TRP A 104 15.76 -2.81 -6.75
N VAL A 105 15.14 -3.69 -5.99
CA VAL A 105 15.78 -4.46 -4.91
C VAL A 105 15.57 -5.95 -5.09
N ARG A 106 16.48 -6.72 -4.52
CA ARG A 106 16.32 -8.14 -4.23
C ARG A 106 16.22 -8.31 -2.72
N LEU A 107 15.21 -9.01 -2.27
CA LEU A 107 14.96 -9.33 -0.87
C LEU A 107 15.18 -10.82 -0.66
N ARG A 108 16.00 -11.18 0.33
CA ARG A 108 16.19 -12.56 0.77
C ARG A 108 15.47 -12.74 2.09
N PHE A 109 14.51 -13.66 2.12
CA PHE A 109 13.80 -14.05 3.33
C PHE A 109 14.72 -14.86 4.26
N SER A 110 14.38 -14.90 5.55
CA SER A 110 15.08 -15.72 6.55
C SER A 110 15.06 -17.22 6.25
N ASP A 111 14.07 -17.68 5.49
CA ASP A 111 13.95 -19.06 5.00
C ASP A 111 14.78 -19.36 3.74
N GLY A 112 15.53 -18.38 3.23
CA GLY A 112 16.40 -18.51 2.06
C GLY A 112 15.73 -18.25 0.71
N GLU A 113 14.41 -18.04 0.66
CA GLU A 113 13.76 -17.63 -0.58
C GLU A 113 14.12 -16.19 -0.96
N ASN A 114 14.04 -15.89 -2.26
CA ASN A 114 14.29 -14.54 -2.78
C ASN A 114 13.07 -14.02 -3.54
N ILE A 115 12.84 -12.72 -3.44
CA ILE A 115 11.88 -11.98 -4.25
C ILE A 115 12.51 -10.65 -4.68
N GLU A 116 12.41 -10.31 -5.96
CA GLU A 116 12.74 -8.97 -6.43
C GLU A 116 11.49 -8.09 -6.40
N GLY A 117 11.72 -6.79 -6.24
CA GLY A 117 10.64 -5.82 -6.19
C GLY A 117 11.14 -4.42 -6.48
N VAL A 118 10.21 -3.53 -6.77
CA VAL A 118 10.49 -2.10 -6.82
C VAL A 118 9.91 -1.44 -5.59
N VAL A 119 10.77 -0.81 -4.81
CA VAL A 119 10.37 0.03 -3.68
C VAL A 119 10.09 1.44 -4.20
N PRO A 120 8.94 2.05 -3.89
CA PRO A 120 8.68 3.45 -4.25
C PRO A 120 9.74 4.39 -3.68
N ASN A 121 9.99 5.53 -4.34
CA ASN A 121 10.92 6.59 -3.88
C ASN A 121 10.39 7.37 -2.66
N ASP A 122 9.80 6.69 -1.68
CA ASP A 122 9.43 7.22 -0.37
C ASP A 122 10.26 6.49 0.70
N LEU A 123 11.47 7.01 0.94
CA LEU A 123 12.45 6.42 1.86
C LEU A 123 11.97 6.43 3.32
N LEU A 124 11.02 7.30 3.69
CA LEU A 124 10.47 7.38 5.04
C LEU A 124 9.56 6.18 5.35
N ALA A 125 8.91 5.61 4.33
CA ALA A 125 8.05 4.43 4.47
C ALA A 125 8.82 3.10 4.53
N LEU A 126 10.16 3.13 4.44
CA LEU A 126 10.94 1.99 3.95
C LEU A 126 11.62 1.16 5.04
N LEU A 127 11.84 1.69 6.25
CA LEU A 127 12.89 1.14 7.12
C LEU A 127 12.57 0.88 8.59
N ASP A 128 11.47 1.40 9.14
CA ASP A 128 11.26 1.23 10.59
C ASP A 128 10.90 -0.22 10.92
N ASN A 129 9.88 -0.77 10.25
CA ASN A 129 9.35 -2.10 10.60
C ASN A 129 9.20 -3.08 9.41
N GLY A 130 9.44 -2.63 8.19
CA GLY A 130 9.39 -3.47 7.00
C GLY A 130 9.46 -2.67 5.71
N VAL A 131 9.46 -3.37 4.58
CA VAL A 131 9.58 -2.78 3.25
C VAL A 131 8.33 -3.05 2.43
N GLN A 132 7.86 -2.04 1.70
CA GLN A 132 6.81 -2.20 0.69
C GLN A 132 7.43 -2.33 -0.70
N ILE A 133 7.03 -3.35 -1.45
CA ILE A 133 7.47 -3.53 -2.84
C ILE A 133 6.30 -3.75 -3.79
N THR A 134 6.52 -3.37 -5.04
CA THR A 134 5.75 -3.89 -6.17
C THR A 134 6.45 -5.13 -6.73
N PRO A 135 5.79 -6.30 -6.79
CA PRO A 135 6.38 -7.54 -7.31
C PRO A 135 6.65 -7.46 -8.83
N PRO A 136 7.43 -8.40 -9.40
CA PRO A 136 7.78 -8.38 -10.82
C PRO A 136 6.64 -8.80 -11.76
N ASP A 137 5.52 -9.27 -11.20
CA ASP A 137 4.33 -9.65 -11.94
C ASP A 137 3.17 -8.69 -11.69
N PHE A 138 2.99 -7.76 -12.63
CA PHE A 138 1.92 -6.75 -12.61
C PHE A 138 0.53 -7.32 -12.92
N ASN A 139 0.45 -8.52 -13.50
CA ASN A 139 -0.82 -9.16 -13.86
C ASN A 139 -1.30 -10.15 -12.78
N SER A 140 -0.51 -10.36 -11.73
CA SER A 140 -0.86 -11.25 -10.62
C SER A 140 -2.02 -10.71 -9.76
N ALA A 141 -2.57 -11.58 -8.92
CA ALA A 141 -3.55 -11.19 -7.91
C ALA A 141 -2.99 -10.17 -6.90
N THR A 142 -1.66 -10.15 -6.70
CA THR A 142 -0.97 -9.27 -5.76
C THR A 142 -0.55 -7.96 -6.42
N LEU A 143 -1.06 -6.86 -5.87
CA LEU A 143 -0.73 -5.50 -6.29
C LEU A 143 0.58 -5.01 -5.67
N ARG A 144 0.77 -5.32 -4.39
CA ARG A 144 1.89 -4.86 -3.56
C ARG A 144 2.16 -5.88 -2.48
N MET A 145 3.38 -5.92 -1.98
CA MET A 145 3.76 -6.73 -0.84
C MET A 145 4.34 -5.83 0.24
N PHE A 146 4.02 -6.13 1.50
CA PHE A 146 4.76 -5.62 2.65
C PHE A 146 5.49 -6.77 3.31
N ILE A 147 6.79 -6.61 3.51
CA ILE A 147 7.65 -7.62 4.08
C ILE A 147 8.24 -7.07 5.37
N PRO A 148 7.89 -7.63 6.54
CA PRO A 148 8.45 -7.20 7.81
C PRO A 148 9.97 -7.33 7.82
N ARG A 149 10.65 -6.41 8.50
CA ARG A 149 12.12 -6.48 8.64
C ARG A 149 12.57 -7.76 9.33
N THR A 150 11.77 -8.27 10.26
CA THR A 150 11.96 -9.54 10.98
C THR A 150 11.92 -10.77 10.06
N ALA A 151 11.30 -10.67 8.88
CA ALA A 151 11.24 -11.75 7.89
C ALA A 151 12.42 -11.73 6.89
N LEU A 152 13.23 -10.67 6.90
CA LEU A 152 14.33 -10.48 5.94
C LEU A 152 15.67 -10.91 6.54
N ALA A 153 16.42 -11.68 5.77
CA ALA A 153 17.84 -11.92 6.01
C ALA A 153 18.71 -10.85 5.35
N GLU A 154 18.29 -10.35 4.17
CA GLU A 154 19.08 -9.41 3.38
C GLU A 154 18.22 -8.61 2.41
N MET A 155 18.64 -7.37 2.12
CA MET A 155 18.12 -6.55 1.04
C MET A 155 19.28 -6.01 0.21
N THR A 156 19.28 -6.30 -1.08
CA THR A 156 20.30 -5.87 -2.04
C THR A 156 19.68 -4.89 -3.04
N VAL A 157 20.30 -3.73 -3.22
CA VAL A 157 19.91 -2.78 -4.27
C VAL A 157 20.50 -3.23 -5.60
N LEU A 158 19.64 -3.45 -6.60
CA LEU A 158 20.03 -3.83 -7.96
C LEU A 158 20.14 -2.62 -8.88
N GLY A 159 19.39 -1.55 -8.62
CA GLY A 159 19.52 -0.29 -9.34
C GLY A 159 18.40 0.71 -9.03
N VAL A 160 18.60 1.95 -9.48
CA VAL A 160 17.57 3.01 -9.44
C VAL A 160 16.85 3.04 -10.79
N VAL A 161 15.54 3.17 -10.78
CA VAL A 161 14.68 3.27 -11.97
C VAL A 161 13.91 4.58 -11.90
N GLY A 162 13.77 5.29 -13.03
CA GLY A 162 12.93 6.50 -13.09
C GLY A 162 13.59 7.80 -12.64
N VAL A 163 14.88 7.97 -12.96
CA VAL A 163 15.59 9.26 -12.78
C VAL A 163 15.43 10.17 -13.99
#